data_AF-A0A7W1QCC1-F1
#
_entry.id   AF-A0A7W1QCC1-F1
#
_cell.length_a   1.000
_cell.length_b   1.000
_cell.length_c   1.000
_cell.angle_alpha   90.00
_cell.angle_beta   90.00
_cell.angle_gamma   90.00
#
_symmetry.space_group_name_H-M   'P 1'
#
loop_
_entity.id
_entity.type
_entity.pdbx_description
1 polymer ?
#
loop_
_entity_poly.entity_id
_entity_poly.type
_entity_poly.pdbx_seq_one_letter_code
_entity_poly.pdbx_strand_id
1 'polypeptide(L)' 'MDRPGSQSGSEVDPAEHDRIDELMAGYALRSLTGDDATEADRLLSEHVPGCSRCRETLLALSDT' A
#
# COMPACT_ATOMS: atom_id res chain seq x y z
N MET A 1 1.64 32.09 0.42
CA MET A 1 1.94 31.27 -0.77
C MET A 1 1.38 29.89 -0.49
N ASP A 2 0.07 29.75 -0.67
CA ASP A 2 -0.68 28.54 -0.42
C ASP A 2 -0.58 27.67 -1.68
N ARG A 3 0.22 26.61 -1.62
CA ARG A 3 0.32 25.63 -2.71
C ARG A 3 -0.95 24.77 -2.65
N PRO A 4 -1.75 24.66 -3.73
CA PRO A 4 -2.88 23.74 -3.75
C PRO A 4 -2.30 22.33 -3.78
N GLY A 5 -2.47 21.58 -2.69
CA GLY A 5 -2.14 20.17 -2.62
C GLY A 5 -2.99 19.42 -3.64
N SER A 6 -2.34 18.87 -4.67
CA SER A 6 -2.94 17.91 -5.60
C SER A 6 -3.40 16.67 -4.84
N GLN A 7 -4.63 16.71 -4.32
CA GLN A 7 -5.30 15.57 -3.73
C GLN A 7 -5.88 14.74 -4.89
N SER A 8 -5.12 13.77 -5.37
CA SER A 8 -5.62 12.73 -6.28
C SER A 8 -4.82 11.47 -6.04
N GLY A 9 -5.31 10.65 -5.12
CA GLY A 9 -4.80 9.33 -4.81
C GLY A 9 -5.47 8.81 -3.54
N SER A 10 -6.66 8.22 -3.71
CA SER A 10 -7.43 7.40 -2.73
C SER A 10 -7.45 7.87 -1.28
N GLU A 11 -8.61 8.38 -0.82
CA GLU A 11 -8.91 8.81 0.55
C GLU A 11 -9.01 7.64 1.55
N VAL A 12 -7.95 6.83 1.63
CA VAL A 12 -7.80 5.79 2.65
C VAL A 12 -7.33 6.47 3.94
N ASP A 13 -7.96 6.14 5.06
CA ASP A 13 -7.63 6.71 6.37
C ASP A 13 -6.13 6.45 6.67
N PRO A 14 -5.39 7.40 7.27
CA PRO A 14 -4.01 7.19 7.66
C PRO A 14 -3.76 5.87 8.43
N ALA A 15 -4.71 5.44 9.28
CA ALA A 15 -4.62 4.20 10.02
C ALA A 15 -4.81 2.95 9.13
N GLU A 16 -5.53 3.08 8.02
CA GLU A 16 -5.72 2.00 7.06
C GLU A 16 -4.47 1.81 6.20
N HIS A 17 -3.71 2.88 5.92
CA HIS A 17 -2.39 2.75 5.30
C HIS A 17 -1.39 1.99 6.18
N ASP A 18 -1.42 2.16 7.51
CA ASP A 18 -0.51 1.43 8.40
C ASP A 18 -0.81 -0.08 8.37
N ARG A 19 -2.09 -0.48 8.30
CA ARG A 19 -2.49 -1.89 8.11
C ARG A 19 -2.06 -2.43 6.74
N ILE A 20 -2.19 -1.62 5.68
CA ILE A 20 -1.72 -1.99 4.34
C ILE A 20 -0.21 -2.19 4.34
N ASP A 21 0.56 -1.31 5.01
CA ASP A 21 2.01 -1.42 5.10
C ASP A 21 2.43 -2.76 5.75
N GLU A 22 1.74 -3.22 6.79
CA GLU A 22 1.96 -4.54 7.42
C GLU A 22 1.67 -5.71 6.46
N LEU A 23 0.54 -5.67 5.74
CA LEU A 23 0.21 -6.68 4.72
C LEU A 23 1.27 -6.71 3.63
N MET A 24 1.70 -5.54 3.15
CA MET A 24 2.70 -5.43 2.09
C MET A 24 4.07 -5.97 2.51
N ALA A 25 4.46 -5.76 3.77
CA ALA A 25 5.65 -6.38 4.34
C ALA A 25 5.56 -7.91 4.35
N GLY A 26 4.43 -8.47 4.78
CA GLY A 26 4.20 -9.91 4.73
C GLY A 26 4.20 -10.46 3.30
N TYR A 27 3.64 -9.71 2.34
CA TYR A 27 3.63 -10.10 0.93
C TYR A 27 5.04 -10.15 0.36
N ALA A 28 5.86 -9.11 0.61
CA ALA A 28 7.26 -9.06 0.17
C ALA A 28 8.09 -10.22 0.73
N LEU A 29 7.85 -10.59 1.99
CA LEU A 29 8.47 -11.74 2.65
C LEU A 29 7.90 -13.10 2.21
N ARG A 30 6.86 -13.11 1.36
CA ARG A 30 6.08 -14.31 0.96
C ARG A 30 5.58 -15.10 2.15
N SER A 31 5.27 -14.42 3.26
CA SER A 31 4.80 -15.03 4.50
C SER A 31 3.28 -15.02 4.64
N LEU A 32 2.56 -14.32 3.75
CA LEU A 32 1.10 -14.29 3.77
C LEU A 32 0.48 -15.60 3.27
N THR A 33 -0.66 -15.96 3.85
CA THR A 33 -1.48 -17.10 3.42
C THR A 33 -2.96 -16.76 3.55
N GLY A 34 -3.82 -17.50 2.83
CA GLY A 34 -5.27 -17.38 2.98
C GLY A 34 -5.81 -15.99 2.63
N ASP A 35 -6.63 -15.45 3.54
CA ASP A 35 -7.33 -14.18 3.35
C ASP A 35 -6.36 -13.00 3.24
N ASP A 36 -5.26 -13.02 4.00
CA ASP A 36 -4.26 -11.93 3.96
C ASP A 36 -3.53 -11.87 2.61
N ALA A 37 -3.22 -13.02 2.01
CA ALA A 37 -2.61 -13.06 0.68
C ALA A 37 -3.58 -12.56 -0.40
N THR A 38 -4.86 -12.91 -0.28
CA THR A 38 -5.91 -12.45 -1.20
C THR A 38 -6.12 -10.94 -1.09
N GLU A 39 -6.12 -10.42 0.14
CA GLU A 39 -6.27 -8.99 0.39
C GLU A 39 -5.05 -8.20 -0.11
N ALA A 40 -3.83 -8.71 0.09
CA ALA A 40 -2.63 -8.11 -0.46
C ALA A 40 -2.66 -8.04 -2.00
N ASP A 41 -3.04 -9.12 -2.68
CA ASP A 41 -3.18 -9.13 -4.16
C ASP A 41 -4.22 -8.11 -4.64
N ARG A 42 -5.32 -7.97 -3.91
CA ARG A 42 -6.36 -6.97 -4.19
C ARG A 42 -5.82 -5.55 -4.02
N LEU A 43 -5.15 -5.26 -2.91
CA LEU A 43 -4.55 -3.95 -2.65
C LEU A 43 -3.49 -3.60 -3.70
N LEU A 44 -2.66 -4.56 -4.09
CA LEU A 44 -1.66 -4.41 -5.15
C LEU A 44 -2.28 -4.05 -6.51
N SER A 45 -3.46 -4.60 -6.80
CA SER A 45 -4.14 -4.39 -8.09
C SER A 45 -5.04 -3.14 -8.10
N GLU A 46 -5.73 -2.85 -7.00
CA GLU A 46 -6.76 -1.81 -6.92
C GLU A 46 -6.26 -0.51 -6.27
N HIS A 47 -5.45 -0.59 -5.21
CA HIS A 47 -5.07 0.56 -4.38
C HIS A 47 -3.67 1.10 -4.71
N VAL A 48 -2.64 0.24 -4.72
CA VAL A 48 -1.24 0.60 -4.91
C VAL A 48 -0.97 1.43 -6.19
N PRO A 49 -1.61 1.16 -7.35
CA PRO A 49 -1.42 2.00 -8.54
C PRO A 49 -1.92 3.44 -8.36
N GLY A 50 -2.91 3.66 -7.50
CA GLY A 50 -3.50 4.96 -7.19
C GLY A 50 -2.91 5.65 -5.96
N CYS A 51 -2.15 4.93 -5.13
CA CYS A 51 -1.59 5.46 -3.88
C CYS A 51 -0.06 5.54 -3.92
N SER A 52 0.47 6.76 -3.95
CA SER A 52 1.91 6.99 -3.97
C SER A 52 2.62 6.45 -2.73
N ARG A 53 2.02 6.58 -1.54
CA ARG A 53 2.61 6.08 -0.28
C ARG A 53 2.82 4.56 -0.34
N CYS A 54 1.76 3.79 -0.59
CA CYS A 54 1.85 2.33 -0.60
C CYS A 54 2.74 1.80 -1.72
N ARG A 55 2.80 2.50 -2.86
CA ARG A 55 3.75 2.20 -3.94
C ARG A 55 5.20 2.43 -3.52
N GLU A 56 5.49 3.53 -2.81
CA GLU A 56 6.83 3.79 -2.26
C GLU A 56 7.20 2.73 -1.21
N THR A 57 6.28 2.35 -0.32
CA THR A 57 6.49 1.27 0.65
C THR A 57 6.81 -0.05 -0.05
N LEU A 58 6.02 -0.43 -1.07
CA LEU A 58 6.25 -1.67 -1.82
C LEU A 58 7.65 -1.71 -2.46
N LEU A 59 8.06 -0.60 -3.09
CA LEU A 59 9.37 -0.49 -3.70
C LEU A 59 10.47 -0.67 -2.66
N ALA A 60 10.36 0.02 -1.52
CA ALA A 60 11.32 -0.09 -0.42
C ALA A 60 11.44 -1.52 0.15
N LEU A 61 10.33 -2.26 0.22
CA LEU A 61 10.29 -3.65 0.68
C LEU A 61 10.80 -4.65 -0.38
N SER A 62 10.75 -4.30 -1.66
CA SER A 62 11.17 -5.17 -2.77
C SER A 62 12.64 -5.04 -3.16
N ASP A 63 13.33 -3.99 -2.72
CA ASP A 63 14.75 -3.72 -2.99
C ASP A 63 15.70 -4.45 -1.99
N THR A 64 15.14 -5.17 -1.01
CA THR A 64 15.88 -5.97 -0.02
C THR A 64 16.06 -7.42 -0.46
#